data_AF-A0AAV4QGW8-F1
#
_entry.id   AF-A0AAV4QGW8-F1
#
_cell.length_a   1.000
_cell.length_b   1.000
_cell.length_c   1.000
_cell.angle_alpha   90.00
_cell.angle_beta   90.00
_cell.angle_gamma   90.00
#
_symmetry.space_group_name_H-M   'P 1'
#
loop_
_entity.id
_entity.type
_entity.pdbx_description
1 polymer ?
#
loop_
_entity_poly.entity_id
_entity_poly.type
_entity_poly.pdbx_seq_one_letter_code
_entity_poly.pdbx_strand_id
1 'polypeptide(L)'
;MGNKTSSRQSAEDFRPYFEKYVRIKGREGVLTSPGFKQWLAEAQIMGENTTVTVLDAEKVIASNVEDRENMDFELFNKCVKALIKEKNLNFAKITDKLAAVAKSLPS
;
A
#
# COMPACT_ATOMS: atom_id res chain seq x y z
N MET A 1 34.81 -15.52 0.95
CA MET A 1 33.40 -15.89 1.22
C MET A 1 32.55 -14.98 0.37
N GLY A 2 32.04 -15.50 -0.75
CA GLY A 2 31.43 -14.71 -1.81
C GLY A 2 30.07 -14.14 -1.41
N ASN A 3 29.85 -12.88 -1.78
CA ASN A 3 28.63 -12.11 -1.59
C ASN A 3 27.40 -12.91 -2.03
N LYS A 4 26.44 -13.08 -1.11
CA LYS A 4 25.06 -13.42 -1.47
C LYS A 4 24.41 -12.16 -2.05
N THR A 5 24.62 -11.90 -3.33
CA THR A 5 23.70 -11.07 -4.12
C THR A 5 22.40 -11.84 -4.24
N SER A 6 21.54 -11.71 -3.21
CA SER A 6 20.15 -12.14 -3.26
C SER A 6 19.39 -11.15 -4.15
N SER A 7 19.58 -11.29 -5.46
CA SER A 7 18.81 -10.58 -6.49
C SER A 7 17.40 -11.17 -6.53
N ARG A 8 16.57 -10.82 -5.54
CA ARG A 8 15.12 -11.01 -5.59
C ARG A 8 14.49 -9.62 -5.52
N GLN A 9 14.31 -9.03 -6.70
CA GLN A 9 13.47 -7.86 -6.98
C GLN A 9 13.23 -6.95 -5.76
N SER A 10 14.20 -6.08 -5.45
CA SER A 10 13.85 -4.88 -4.69
C SER A 10 13.01 -4.03 -5.65
N ALA A 11 11.68 -4.19 -5.59
CA ALA A 11 10.86 -2.99 -5.69
C ALA A 11 11.52 -2.00 -4.73
N GLU A 12 11.92 -0.82 -5.24
CA GLU A 12 12.51 0.26 -4.45
C GLU A 12 11.89 0.26 -3.06
N ASP A 13 12.71 0.36 -2.00
CA ASP A 13 12.21 0.43 -0.63
C ASP A 13 10.99 1.35 -0.61
N PHE A 14 9.80 0.78 -0.41
CA PHE A 14 8.54 1.49 -0.59
C PHE A 14 8.26 2.41 0.61
N ARG A 15 9.05 2.25 1.67
CA ARG A 15 8.89 2.96 2.95
C ARG A 15 8.91 4.49 2.82
N PRO A 16 9.79 5.14 2.02
CA PRO A 16 9.78 6.58 1.88
C PRO A 16 8.48 7.12 1.27
N TYR A 17 7.83 6.36 0.38
CA TYR A 17 6.54 6.73 -0.21
C TYR A 17 5.41 6.61 0.82
N PHE A 18 5.44 5.55 1.64
CA PHE A 18 4.54 5.40 2.77
C PHE A 18 4.69 6.56 3.76
N GLU A 19 5.91 6.84 4.21
CA GLU A 19 6.20 7.91 5.17
C GLU A 19 5.76 9.28 4.63
N LYS A 20 6.05 9.58 3.36
CA LYS A 20 5.60 10.82 2.72
C LYS A 20 4.07 10.91 2.67
N TYR A 21 3.40 9.84 2.27
CA TYR A 21 1.93 9.81 2.21
C TYR A 21 1.32 10.01 3.59
N VAL A 22 1.78 9.27 4.60
CA VAL A 22 1.28 9.35 5.97
C VAL A 22 1.55 10.72 6.59
N ARG A 23 2.72 11.32 6.34
CA ARG A 23 3.03 12.67 6.82
C ARG A 23 2.05 13.73 6.32
N ILE A 24 1.53 13.58 5.10
CA ILE A 24 0.73 14.61 4.43
C ILE A 24 -0.78 14.31 4.54
N LYS A 25 -1.17 13.04 4.44
CA LYS A 25 -2.55 12.57 4.34
C LYS A 25 -2.97 11.69 5.52
N GLY A 26 -2.02 11.22 6.32
CA GLY A 26 -2.30 10.46 7.53
C GLY A 26 -2.96 11.32 8.61
N ARG A 27 -3.58 10.67 9.57
CA ARG A 27 -4.17 11.31 10.75
C ARG A 27 -3.17 11.14 11.89
N GLU A 28 -2.74 12.23 12.52
CA GLU A 28 -1.79 12.17 13.66
C GLU A 28 -0.50 11.38 13.36
N GLY A 29 -0.06 11.38 12.10
CA GLY A 29 1.14 10.66 11.66
C GLY A 29 0.94 9.15 11.48
N VAL A 30 -0.30 8.66 11.49
CA VAL A 30 -0.63 7.26 11.21
C VAL A 30 -1.54 7.11 9.99
N LEU A 31 -1.43 5.96 9.30
CA LEU A 31 -2.36 5.59 8.25
C LEU A 31 -3.57 4.90 8.88
N THR A 32 -4.77 5.41 8.67
CA THR A 32 -5.99 4.75 9.12
C THR A 32 -6.52 3.80 8.05
N SER A 33 -7.44 2.90 8.39
CA SER A 33 -8.14 2.04 7.41
C SER A 33 -8.86 2.84 6.31
N PRO A 34 -9.57 3.95 6.61
CA PRO A 34 -10.03 4.88 5.58
C PRO A 34 -8.90 5.45 4.71
N GLY A 35 -7.78 5.85 5.31
CA GLY A 35 -6.62 6.37 4.60
C GLY A 35 -5.99 5.36 3.62
N PHE A 36 -5.92 4.09 4.00
CA PHE A 36 -5.48 3.00 3.11
C PHE A 36 -6.40 2.86 1.90
N LYS A 37 -7.71 2.81 2.12
CA LYS A 37 -8.70 2.73 1.02
C LYS A 37 -8.62 3.96 0.12
N GLN A 38 -8.49 5.15 0.70
CA GLN A 38 -8.31 6.37 -0.07
C GLN A 38 -7.06 6.30 -0.95
N TRP A 39 -5.93 5.84 -0.43
CA TRP A 39 -4.70 5.74 -1.22
C TRP A 39 -4.85 4.76 -2.39
N LEU A 40 -5.52 3.61 -2.19
CA LEU A 40 -5.83 2.68 -3.27
C LEU A 40 -6.72 3.32 -4.35
N ALA A 41 -7.67 4.17 -3.95
CA ALA A 41 -8.54 4.88 -4.88
C ALA A 41 -7.77 5.97 -5.67
N GLU A 42 -6.97 6.78 -4.98
CA GLU A 42 -6.11 7.81 -5.60
C GLU A 42 -5.12 7.18 -6.59
N ALA A 43 -4.61 5.99 -6.28
CA ALA A 43 -3.73 5.22 -7.15
C ALA A 43 -4.45 4.50 -8.30
N GLN A 44 -5.77 4.66 -8.42
CA GLN A 44 -6.62 3.95 -9.39
C GLN A 44 -6.40 2.43 -9.34
N ILE A 45 -6.20 1.90 -8.15
CA ILE A 45 -6.13 0.46 -7.88
C ILE A 45 -7.54 -0.05 -7.55
N MET A 46 -8.31 0.77 -6.83
CA MET A 46 -9.69 0.53 -6.41
C MET A 46 -10.61 1.62 -6.97
N GLY A 47 -11.83 1.26 -7.38
CA GLY A 47 -12.82 2.19 -7.94
C GLY A 47 -13.51 1.66 -9.20
N GLU A 48 -14.27 2.53 -9.87
CA GLU A 48 -14.97 2.17 -11.11
C GLU A 48 -13.98 1.69 -12.18
N ASN A 49 -14.32 0.58 -12.85
CA ASN A 49 -13.48 -0.08 -13.86
C ASN A 49 -12.17 -0.70 -13.35
N THR A 50 -12.03 -0.93 -12.05
CA THR A 50 -10.91 -1.69 -11.47
C THR A 50 -11.36 -3.08 -11.00
N THR A 51 -10.42 -4.01 -10.86
CA THR A 51 -10.68 -5.36 -10.34
C THR A 51 -10.75 -5.42 -8.81
N VAL A 52 -10.36 -4.35 -8.12
CA VAL A 52 -10.40 -4.24 -6.66
C VAL A 52 -11.61 -3.41 -6.25
N THR A 53 -12.48 -3.99 -5.44
CA THR A 53 -13.61 -3.29 -4.84
C THR A 53 -13.30 -2.80 -3.43
N VAL A 54 -14.14 -1.91 -2.91
CA VAL A 54 -14.10 -1.48 -1.50
C VAL A 54 -14.18 -2.69 -0.57
N LEU A 55 -15.05 -3.65 -0.86
CA LEU A 55 -15.22 -4.86 -0.06
C LEU A 55 -13.95 -5.72 -0.03
N ASP A 56 -13.19 -5.77 -1.13
CA ASP A 56 -11.92 -6.51 -1.16
C ASP A 56 -10.87 -5.86 -0.25
N ALA A 57 -10.77 -4.53 -0.30
CA ALA A 57 -9.88 -3.79 0.60
C ALA A 57 -10.29 -4.00 2.07
N GLU A 58 -11.58 -3.97 2.38
CA GLU A 58 -12.09 -4.18 3.74
C GLU A 58 -11.83 -5.60 4.26
N LYS A 59 -12.00 -6.63 3.41
CA LYS A 59 -11.65 -8.01 3.75
C LYS A 59 -10.17 -8.13 4.10
N VAL A 60 -9.31 -7.57 3.26
CA VAL A 60 -7.85 -7.60 3.49
C VAL A 60 -7.47 -6.86 4.77
N ILE A 61 -8.05 -5.70 5.05
CA ILE A 61 -7.84 -5.00 6.33
C ILE A 61 -8.28 -5.89 7.49
N ALA A 62 -9.52 -6.40 7.45
CA ALA A 62 -10.09 -7.19 8.54
C ALA A 62 -9.31 -8.47 8.83
N SER A 63 -8.65 -9.07 7.84
CA SER A 63 -7.84 -10.27 8.01
C SER A 63 -6.40 -10.01 8.48
N ASN A 64 -5.91 -8.77 8.39
CA ASN A 64 -4.49 -8.48 8.62
C ASN A 64 -4.23 -7.42 9.70
N VAL A 65 -5.23 -6.63 10.07
CA VAL A 65 -5.12 -5.44 10.89
C VAL A 65 -6.13 -5.52 12.04
N GLU A 66 -5.60 -5.69 13.25
CA GLU A 66 -6.41 -5.70 14.48
C GLU A 66 -6.81 -4.28 14.88
N ASP A 67 -5.83 -3.37 14.93
CA ASP A 67 -6.06 -1.93 15.15
C ASP A 67 -6.20 -1.18 13.82
N ARG A 68 -7.44 -0.83 13.50
CA ARG A 68 -7.82 -0.18 12.23
C ARG A 68 -7.52 1.31 12.19
N GLU A 69 -7.21 1.92 13.33
CA GLU A 69 -6.88 3.34 13.46
C GLU A 69 -5.38 3.59 13.26
N ASN A 70 -4.53 2.57 13.46
CA ASN A 70 -3.09 2.70 13.34
C ASN A 70 -2.45 1.60 12.48
N MET A 71 -2.41 1.83 11.16
CA MET A 71 -1.73 0.96 10.21
C MET A 71 -0.31 1.49 9.96
N ASP A 72 0.68 0.81 10.55
CA ASP A 72 2.08 1.08 10.26
C ASP A 72 2.51 0.54 8.87
N PHE A 73 3.78 0.76 8.52
CA PHE A 73 4.32 0.30 7.23
C PHE A 73 4.24 -1.22 7.04
N GLU A 74 4.45 -2.01 8.09
CA GLU A 74 4.47 -3.46 7.97
C GLU A 74 3.06 -4.00 7.73
N LEU A 75 2.08 -3.48 8.48
CA LEU A 75 0.67 -3.78 8.29
C LEU A 75 0.18 -3.32 6.93
N PHE A 76 0.53 -2.10 6.52
CA PHE A 76 0.22 -1.57 5.19
C PHE A 76 0.77 -2.48 4.09
N ASN A 77 2.06 -2.83 4.15
CA ASN A 77 2.71 -3.66 3.15
C ASN A 77 2.12 -5.08 3.12
N LYS A 78 1.75 -5.62 4.29
CA LYS A 78 1.06 -6.90 4.41
C LYS A 78 -0.31 -6.85 3.71
N CYS A 79 -1.10 -5.80 3.94
CA CYS A 79 -2.37 -5.59 3.25
C CYS A 79 -2.19 -5.46 1.73
N VAL A 80 -1.25 -4.65 1.26
CA VAL A 80 -0.96 -4.52 -0.18
C VAL A 80 -0.60 -5.87 -0.80
N LYS A 81 0.29 -6.65 -0.16
CA LYS A 81 0.68 -7.98 -0.64
C LYS A 81 -0.49 -8.98 -0.64
N ALA A 82 -1.32 -8.96 0.40
CA ALA A 82 -2.50 -9.81 0.47
C ALA A 82 -3.48 -9.49 -0.65
N LEU A 83 -3.77 -8.20 -0.88
CA LEU A 83 -4.65 -7.74 -1.94
C LEU A 83 -4.12 -8.15 -3.33
N ILE A 84 -2.83 -7.95 -3.58
CA ILE A 84 -2.16 -8.36 -4.81
C ILE A 84 -2.30 -9.86 -5.06
N LYS A 85 -2.10 -10.67 -4.01
CA LYS A 85 -2.23 -12.12 -4.08
C LYS A 85 -3.67 -12.55 -4.35
N GLU A 86 -4.63 -12.02 -3.62
CA GLU A 86 -6.05 -12.37 -3.74
C GLU A 86 -6.63 -12.01 -5.12
N LYS A 87 -6.17 -10.90 -5.69
CA LYS A 87 -6.65 -10.39 -6.98
C LYS A 87 -5.73 -10.71 -8.16
N ASN A 88 -4.69 -11.51 -7.93
CA ASN A 88 -3.69 -11.87 -8.94
C ASN A 88 -3.15 -10.65 -9.71
N LEU A 89 -2.83 -9.59 -8.98
CA LEU A 89 -2.34 -8.33 -9.55
C LEU A 89 -0.82 -8.38 -9.75
N ASN A 90 -0.30 -7.50 -10.59
CA ASN A 90 1.15 -7.35 -10.74
C ASN A 90 1.71 -6.49 -9.59
N PHE A 91 2.61 -7.06 -8.80
CA PHE A 91 3.17 -6.39 -7.63
C PHE A 91 3.85 -5.05 -7.97
N ALA A 92 4.75 -5.04 -8.97
CA ALA A 92 5.47 -3.84 -9.38
C ALA A 92 4.50 -2.72 -9.84
N LYS A 93 3.50 -3.06 -10.65
CA LYS A 93 2.49 -2.09 -11.13
C LYS A 93 1.72 -1.47 -9.97
N ILE A 94 1.41 -2.23 -8.93
CA ILE A 94 0.66 -1.74 -7.76
C ILE A 94 1.53 -0.82 -6.90
N THR A 95 2.78 -1.22 -6.61
CA THR A 95 3.70 -0.37 -5.85
C THR A 95 4.05 0.91 -6.61
N ASP A 96 4.22 0.84 -7.93
CA ASP A 96 4.52 2.02 -8.76
C ASP A 96 3.36 3.03 -8.75
N LYS A 97 2.12 2.55 -8.83
CA LYS A 97 0.92 3.39 -8.74
C LYS A 97 0.80 4.09 -7.38
N LEU A 98 1.02 3.37 -6.28
CA LEU A 98 0.99 3.95 -4.94
C LEU A 98 2.14 4.96 -4.75
N ALA A 99 3.35 4.63 -5.23
CA ALA A 99 4.49 5.52 -5.20
C ALA A 99 4.25 6.79 -6.02
N ALA A 100 3.60 6.68 -7.18
CA ALA A 100 3.24 7.83 -8.02
C ALA A 100 2.34 8.82 -7.28
N VAL A 101 1.35 8.33 -6.52
CA VAL A 101 0.52 9.19 -5.66
C VAL A 101 1.38 9.88 -4.59
N ALA A 102 2.24 9.16 -3.88
CA ALA A 102 3.11 9.78 -2.88
C ALA A 102 4.07 10.82 -3.51
N LYS A 103 4.61 10.54 -4.71
CA LYS A 103 5.48 11.46 -5.45
C LYS A 103 4.76 12.75 -5.83
N SER A 104 3.47 12.70 -6.19
CA SER A 104 2.69 13.88 -6.59
C SER A 104 2.24 14.76 -5.41
N LEU A 105 2.31 14.27 -4.17
CA LEU A 105 2.04 15.09 -2.99
C LEU A 105 3.07 16.22 -2.84
N PRO A 106 2.69 17.39 -2.29
CA PRO A 106 3.61 18.49 -2.02
C PRO A 106 4.77 18.05 -1.11
N SER A 107 5.94 18.68 -1.27
CA SER A 107 7.13 18.37 -0.48
C SER A 107 7.04 18.90 0.94
#